data_AF-A0A382XUB7-F1
#
_entry.id   AF-A0A382XUB7-F1
#
_cell.length_a   1.000
_cell.length_b   1.000
_cell.length_c   1.000
_cell.angle_alpha   90.00
_cell.angle_beta   90.00
_cell.angle_gamma   90.00
#
_symmetry.space_group_name_H-M   'P 1'
#
loop_
_entity.id
_entity.type
_entity.pdbx_description
1 polymer ?
#
loop_
_entity_poly.entity_id
_entity_poly.type
_entity_poly.pdbx_seq_one_letter_code
_entity_poly.pdbx_strand_id
1 'polypeptide(L)'
;MKPHILKYFRCPECLALLRLNTNTIEIVERGSAARLAPCSGLCSSSNHGQHNGGCLECTQIEVMSGTLACTSCSNRFPIDHGIPKLVIRNSSTDDVVKAKTARNFGYLWGRVGSIDHVVSRPYHFEKMSSALSLPALTGLVLDAGCGEGIDLANQARDPSVEVIGVELSEGGCHTSFARVAK
;
A
#
# COMPACT_ATOMS: atom_id res chain seq x y z
N MET A 1 0.64 -6.36 1.81
CA MET A 1 1.83 -5.47 1.69
C MET A 1 3.02 -6.24 1.14
N LYS A 2 3.58 -5.82 0.00
CA LYS A 2 4.84 -6.38 -0.52
C LYS A 2 6.05 -5.94 0.33
N PRO A 3 6.96 -6.83 0.77
CA PRO A 3 8.07 -6.46 1.66
C PRO A 3 9.02 -5.40 1.10
N HIS A 4 9.27 -5.38 -0.21
CA HIS A 4 10.27 -4.48 -0.79
C HIS A 4 9.87 -3.00 -0.71
N ILE A 5 8.59 -2.69 -0.53
CA ILE A 5 8.11 -1.31 -0.38
C ILE A 5 8.51 -0.68 0.96
N LEU A 6 8.96 -1.49 1.94
CA LEU A 6 9.45 -1.01 3.23
C LEU A 6 10.58 0.02 3.09
N LYS A 7 11.34 -0.03 2.00
CA LYS A 7 12.40 0.97 1.72
C LYS A 7 11.86 2.39 1.59
N TYR A 8 10.57 2.55 1.23
CA TYR A 8 9.89 3.83 1.09
C TYR A 8 9.21 4.30 2.38
N PHE A 9 9.00 3.41 3.35
CA PHE A 9 8.32 3.77 4.58
C PHE A 9 9.29 4.40 5.58
N ARG A 10 8.77 5.38 6.31
CA ARG A 10 9.43 6.03 7.44
C ARG A 10 8.45 6.10 8.59
N CYS A 11 8.98 6.13 9.80
CA CYS A 11 8.19 6.41 10.99
C CYS A 11 7.56 7.80 10.84
N PRO A 12 6.23 7.93 10.89
CA PRO A 12 5.57 9.23 10.78
C PRO A 12 6.04 10.25 11.84
N GLU A 13 6.53 9.76 12.98
CA GLU A 13 6.84 10.58 14.16
C GLU A 13 8.27 11.13 14.15
N CYS A 14 9.26 10.29 13.81
CA CYS A 14 10.67 10.66 13.86
C CYS A 14 11.42 10.43 12.54
N LEU A 15 10.73 10.03 11.49
CA LEU A 15 11.25 9.80 10.14
C LEU A 15 12.34 8.71 10.04
N ALA A 16 12.59 7.95 11.11
CA ALA A 16 13.51 6.82 11.08
C ALA A 16 12.95 5.66 10.24
N LEU A 17 13.82 4.69 9.93
CA LEU A 17 13.42 3.48 9.21
C LEU A 17 12.40 2.67 10.01
N LEU A 18 11.54 1.95 9.29
CA LEU A 18 10.66 0.94 9.86
C LEU A 18 11.22 -0.46 9.53
N ARG A 19 11.10 -1.38 10.48
CA ARG A 19 11.42 -2.81 10.30
C ARG A 19 10.19 -3.66 10.55
N LEU A 20 10.03 -4.72 9.77
CA LEU A 20 9.00 -5.71 10.01
C LEU A 20 9.38 -6.57 11.21
N ASN A 21 8.49 -6.69 12.19
CA ASN A 21 8.64 -7.61 13.30
C ASN A 21 8.20 -9.01 12.87
N THR A 22 9.16 -9.91 12.73
CA THR A 22 8.99 -11.20 12.07
C THR A 22 8.33 -12.27 12.92
N ASN A 23 8.27 -12.07 14.24
CA ASN A 23 7.62 -13.00 15.17
C ASN A 23 6.09 -12.99 15.09
N THR A 24 5.51 -12.08 14.30
CA THR A 24 4.07 -11.83 14.27
C THR A 24 3.53 -11.71 12.84
N ILE A 25 4.22 -12.26 11.84
CA ILE A 25 3.83 -12.08 10.44
C ILE A 25 2.99 -13.23 9.91
N GLU A 26 1.97 -12.87 9.14
CA GLU A 26 1.24 -13.76 8.27
C GLU A 26 1.57 -13.39 6.83
N ILE A 27 1.97 -14.37 6.03
CA ILE A 27 2.35 -14.18 4.63
C ILE A 27 1.51 -15.10 3.75
N VAL A 28 1.12 -14.59 2.59
CA VAL A 28 0.58 -15.40 1.49
C VAL A 28 1.51 -15.35 0.29
N GLU A 29 1.60 -16.47 -0.43
CA GLU A 29 2.26 -16.52 -1.73
C GLU A 29 1.31 -15.96 -2.81
N ARG A 30 1.89 -15.18 -3.71
CA ARG A 30 1.26 -14.54 -4.86
C ARG A 30 2.05 -14.94 -6.10
N GLY A 31 1.36 -15.05 -7.23
CA GLY A 31 2.00 -15.35 -8.52
C GLY A 31 3.06 -14.30 -8.89
N SER A 32 3.95 -14.66 -9.81
CA SER A 32 5.15 -13.86 -10.04
C SER A 32 4.87 -12.48 -10.58
N ALA A 33 5.36 -11.46 -9.87
CA ALA A 33 5.39 -10.11 -10.38
C ALA A 33 6.11 -10.10 -11.74
N ALA A 34 5.48 -9.50 -12.75
CA ALA A 34 6.05 -9.36 -14.10
C ALA A 34 7.35 -8.53 -14.13
N ARG A 35 7.67 -7.83 -13.04
CA ARG A 35 8.91 -7.08 -12.85
C ARG A 35 9.70 -7.59 -11.65
N LEU A 36 10.98 -7.81 -11.87
CA LEU A 36 11.98 -7.94 -10.83
C LEU A 36 12.16 -6.60 -10.13
N ALA A 37 11.58 -6.44 -8.95
CA ALA A 37 11.87 -5.29 -8.10
C ALA A 37 13.32 -5.39 -7.60
N PRO A 38 14.11 -4.30 -7.59
CA PRO A 38 15.45 -4.32 -7.01
C PRO A 38 15.38 -4.77 -5.55
N CYS A 39 16.23 -5.75 -5.20
CA CYS A 39 16.45 -6.21 -3.83
C CYS A 39 16.58 -5.00 -2.89
N SER A 40 15.60 -4.77 -2.03
CA SER A 40 15.69 -3.70 -1.04
C SER A 40 16.59 -4.06 0.14
N GLY A 41 17.08 -5.31 0.21
CA GLY A 41 17.75 -5.87 1.39
C GLY A 41 16.84 -6.00 2.62
N LEU A 42 15.56 -5.63 2.49
CA LEU A 42 14.57 -5.59 3.57
C LEU A 42 13.61 -6.78 3.52
N CYS A 43 13.95 -7.83 2.76
CA CYS A 43 13.36 -9.17 2.89
C CYS A 43 13.54 -9.65 4.33
N SER A 44 12.58 -9.32 5.18
CA SER A 44 12.63 -9.57 6.60
C SER A 44 11.84 -10.85 6.88
N SER A 45 12.20 -11.96 6.22
CA SER A 45 11.91 -13.27 6.80
C SER A 45 13.12 -13.61 7.67
N SER A 46 12.95 -13.44 8.98
CA SER A 46 13.96 -13.78 9.97
C SER A 46 14.23 -15.29 9.92
N ASN A 47 15.42 -15.65 9.42
CA ASN A 47 16.20 -16.89 9.63
C ASN A 47 17.03 -17.27 8.40
N HIS A 48 17.01 -16.50 7.33
CA HIS A 48 17.83 -16.75 6.16
C HIS A 48 18.83 -15.61 6.00
N GLY A 49 20.01 -15.81 6.58
CA GLY A 49 21.13 -14.89 6.47
C GLY A 49 21.41 -14.55 5.00
N GLN A 50 21.61 -13.27 4.71
CA GLN A 50 22.20 -12.76 3.46
C GLN A 50 21.95 -13.61 2.20
N HIS A 51 20.70 -13.80 1.80
CA HIS A 51 20.44 -14.37 0.47
C HIS A 51 20.59 -13.27 -0.57
N ASN A 52 21.81 -13.13 -1.10
CA ASN A 52 22.06 -12.49 -2.40
C ASN A 52 21.33 -13.22 -3.57
N GLY A 53 20.60 -14.32 -3.31
CA GLY A 53 19.84 -15.08 -4.30
C GLY A 53 18.30 -15.11 -4.16
N GLY A 54 17.70 -14.50 -3.12
CA GLY A 54 16.28 -14.74 -2.76
C GLY A 54 15.28 -13.60 -3.01
N CYS A 55 15.68 -12.48 -3.61
CA CYS A 55 14.76 -11.34 -3.74
C CYS A 55 13.57 -11.59 -4.66
N LEU A 56 13.73 -12.53 -5.60
CA LEU A 56 12.66 -12.97 -6.48
C LEU A 56 11.52 -13.60 -5.66
N GLU A 57 11.86 -14.45 -4.68
CA GLU A 57 10.91 -15.03 -3.72
C GLU A 57 10.21 -13.93 -2.89
N CYS A 58 10.93 -12.87 -2.51
CA CYS A 58 10.30 -11.75 -1.80
C CYS A 58 9.27 -10.97 -2.62
N THR A 59 9.37 -11.00 -3.95
CA THR A 59 8.34 -10.43 -4.83
C THR A 59 7.10 -11.32 -4.97
N GLN A 60 7.22 -12.60 -4.55
CA GLN A 60 6.12 -13.56 -4.52
C GLN A 60 5.36 -13.56 -3.20
N ILE A 61 5.85 -12.85 -2.17
CA ILE A 61 5.22 -12.85 -0.86
C ILE A 61 4.47 -11.55 -0.60
N GLU A 62 3.34 -11.69 0.04
CA GLU A 62 2.59 -10.57 0.58
C GLU A 62 2.39 -10.73 2.07
N VAL A 63 2.85 -9.75 2.85
CA VAL A 63 2.59 -9.67 4.29
C VAL A 63 1.14 -9.22 4.47
N MET A 64 0.31 -10.10 5.05
CA MET A 64 -1.11 -9.87 5.33
C MET A 64 -1.32 -9.30 6.72
N SER A 65 -0.61 -9.82 7.71
CA SER A 65 -0.73 -9.37 9.10
C SER A 65 0.66 -9.19 9.70
N GLY A 66 0.84 -8.24 10.62
CA GLY A 66 2.14 -8.01 11.25
C GLY A 66 2.28 -6.68 11.98
N THR A 67 3.52 -6.32 12.31
CA THR A 67 3.83 -5.03 12.95
C THR A 67 5.11 -4.45 12.37
N LEU A 68 5.07 -3.18 12.03
CA LEU A 68 6.24 -2.36 11.70
C LEU A 68 6.74 -1.66 12.96
N ALA A 69 7.99 -1.89 13.35
CA ALA A 69 8.64 -1.22 14.47
C ALA A 69 9.59 -0.13 13.96
N CYS A 70 9.53 1.05 14.57
CA CYS A 70 10.51 2.10 14.32
C CYS A 70 11.90 1.69 14.82
N THR A 71 12.95 2.03 14.08
CA THR A 71 14.34 1.74 14.48
C THR A 71 14.93 2.77 15.44
N SER A 72 14.24 3.89 15.70
CA SER A 72 14.77 4.98 16.53
C SER A 72 13.86 5.34 17.71
N CYS A 73 12.55 5.14 17.62
CA CYS A 73 11.63 5.37 18.73
C CYS A 73 10.83 4.09 19.02
N SER A 74 10.04 4.11 20.09
CA SER A 74 9.29 2.93 20.54
C SER A 74 7.99 2.68 19.76
N ASN A 75 7.68 3.49 18.74
CA ASN A 75 6.42 3.38 18.00
C ASN A 75 6.34 2.12 17.13
N ARG A 76 5.13 1.58 17.08
CA ARG A 76 4.78 0.35 16.36
C ARG A 76 3.50 0.59 15.57
N PHE A 77 3.47 0.10 14.33
CA PHE A 77 2.36 0.30 13.41
C PHE A 77 1.86 -1.07 12.92
N PRO A 78 0.59 -1.43 13.12
CA PRO A 78 0.08 -2.71 12.69
C PRO A 78 -0.03 -2.78 11.16
N ILE A 79 0.12 -4.00 10.63
CA ILE A 79 -0.29 -4.38 9.29
C ILE A 79 -1.51 -5.27 9.47
N ASP A 80 -2.58 -4.93 8.76
CA ASP A 80 -3.88 -5.60 8.87
C ASP A 80 -4.44 -5.82 7.47
N HIS A 81 -4.76 -7.06 7.11
CA HIS A 81 -5.21 -7.44 5.76
C HIS A 81 -4.35 -6.89 4.61
N GLY A 82 -3.03 -6.86 4.82
CA GLY A 82 -2.06 -6.38 3.85
C GLY A 82 -1.86 -4.86 3.84
N ILE A 83 -2.51 -4.13 4.76
CA ILE A 83 -2.57 -2.67 4.81
C ILE A 83 -1.79 -2.16 6.04
N PRO A 84 -0.64 -1.48 5.84
CA PRO A 84 0.11 -0.84 6.91
C PRO A 84 -0.62 0.40 7.46
N LYS A 85 -0.94 0.42 8.75
CA LYS A 85 -1.66 1.53 9.42
C LYS A 85 -0.66 2.55 9.99
N LEU A 86 -0.13 3.44 9.14
CA LEU A 86 0.88 4.46 9.48
C LEU A 86 0.28 5.81 9.94
N VAL A 87 -0.80 5.79 10.73
CA VAL A 87 -1.48 7.01 11.17
C VAL A 87 -1.00 7.41 12.56
N ILE A 88 -0.57 8.67 12.71
CA ILE A 88 -0.34 9.29 14.03
C ILE A 88 -1.70 9.66 14.62
N ARG A 89 -2.02 9.12 15.78
CA ARG A 89 -3.21 9.52 16.53
C ARG A 89 -2.83 10.59 17.54
N ASN A 90 -2.91 11.85 17.11
CA ASN A 90 -2.87 12.98 18.03
C ASN A 90 -4.31 13.34 18.46
N SER A 91 -4.44 13.97 19.63
CA SER A 91 -5.73 14.34 20.21
C SER A 91 -6.15 15.77 19.86
N SER A 92 -5.64 16.35 18.76
CA SER A 92 -5.99 17.72 18.40
C SER A 92 -7.40 17.80 17.82
N THR A 93 -8.02 18.97 17.88
CA THR A 93 -9.35 19.21 17.28
C THR A 93 -9.35 18.96 15.77
N ASP A 94 -8.25 19.26 15.09
CA ASP A 94 -8.07 18.94 13.66
C ASP A 94 -8.10 17.44 13.40
N ASP A 95 -7.55 16.64 14.32
CA ASP A 95 -7.57 15.18 14.20
C ASP A 95 -8.99 14.63 14.35
N VAL A 96 -9.85 15.28 15.14
CA VAL A 96 -11.27 14.90 15.27
C VAL A 96 -12.03 15.15 13.97
N VAL A 97 -11.82 16.30 13.32
CA VAL A 97 -12.45 16.61 12.03
C VAL A 97 -11.93 15.68 10.94
N LYS A 98 -10.61 15.49 10.84
CA LYS A 98 -10.00 14.55 9.89
C LYS A 98 -10.51 13.12 10.09
N ALA A 99 -10.59 12.64 11.34
CA ALA A 99 -11.12 11.32 11.64
C ALA A 99 -12.60 11.19 11.27
N LYS A 100 -13.42 12.23 11.51
CA LYS A 100 -14.84 12.23 11.10
C LYS A 100 -14.98 12.18 9.59
N THR A 101 -14.22 13.01 8.87
CA THR A 101 -14.20 13.03 7.40
C THR A 101 -13.76 11.69 6.84
N ALA A 102 -12.66 11.12 7.33
CA ALA A 102 -12.17 9.80 6.94
C ALA A 102 -13.22 8.71 7.19
N ARG A 103 -13.92 8.71 8.33
CA ARG A 103 -15.01 7.76 8.58
C ARG A 103 -16.16 7.90 7.58
N ASN A 104 -16.58 9.13 7.28
CA ASN A 104 -17.67 9.37 6.33
C ASN A 104 -17.32 8.90 4.92
N PHE A 105 -16.13 9.25 4.43
CA PHE A 105 -15.64 8.76 3.15
C PHE A 105 -15.46 7.24 3.15
N GLY A 106 -14.91 6.66 4.22
CA GLY A 106 -14.78 5.22 4.35
C GLY A 106 -16.12 4.48 4.28
N TYR A 107 -17.17 5.03 4.90
CA TYR A 107 -18.52 4.49 4.76
C TYR A 107 -19.03 4.55 3.32
N LEU A 108 -18.79 5.66 2.61
CA LEU A 108 -19.19 5.80 1.20
C LEU A 108 -18.41 4.82 0.31
N TRP A 109 -17.09 4.73 0.47
CA TRP A 109 -16.22 3.82 -0.28
C TRP A 109 -16.50 2.34 0.00
N GLY A 110 -16.89 2.00 1.23
CA GLY A 110 -17.29 0.64 1.60
C GLY A 110 -18.68 0.24 1.07
N ARG A 111 -19.47 1.19 0.56
CA ARG A 111 -20.81 0.93 -0.03
C ARG A 111 -20.82 0.91 -1.54
N VAL A 112 -19.73 1.27 -2.21
CA VAL A 112 -19.61 1.08 -3.65
C VAL A 112 -19.65 -0.43 -3.90
N GLY A 113 -20.60 -0.87 -4.72
CA GLY A 113 -20.97 -2.29 -4.92
C GLY A 113 -19.82 -3.19 -5.41
N SER A 114 -20.13 -4.48 -5.59
CA SER A 114 -19.13 -5.52 -5.82
C SER A 114 -18.07 -5.16 -6.88
N ILE A 115 -16.85 -5.62 -6.60
CA ILE A 115 -15.59 -5.42 -7.34
C ILE A 115 -15.66 -5.96 -8.80
N ASP A 116 -16.80 -6.48 -9.23
CA ASP A 116 -17.01 -7.13 -10.53
C ASP A 116 -17.28 -6.16 -11.67
N HIS A 117 -17.63 -4.91 -11.37
CA HIS A 117 -17.73 -3.88 -12.40
C HIS A 117 -16.34 -3.29 -12.66
N VAL A 118 -15.64 -3.88 -13.64
CA VAL A 118 -14.57 -3.18 -14.34
C VAL A 118 -15.15 -1.87 -14.87
N VAL A 119 -14.82 -0.77 -14.20
CA VAL A 119 -15.19 0.55 -14.69
C VAL A 119 -14.51 0.73 -16.04
N SER A 120 -15.32 1.04 -17.06
CA SER A 120 -14.83 1.26 -18.42
C SER A 120 -13.83 2.41 -18.42
N ARG A 121 -12.67 2.19 -19.04
CA ARG A 121 -11.71 3.27 -19.35
C ARG A 121 -12.30 4.14 -20.48
N PRO A 122 -12.10 5.47 -20.47
CA PRO A 122 -11.29 6.23 -19.52
C PRO A 122 -12.04 6.67 -18.25
N TYR A 123 -11.39 6.54 -17.09
CA TYR A 123 -11.86 7.06 -15.80
C TYR A 123 -11.17 8.39 -15.43
N HIS A 124 -11.22 8.81 -14.16
CA HIS A 124 -10.76 10.13 -13.72
C HIS A 124 -9.32 10.45 -14.12
N PHE A 125 -8.35 9.59 -13.77
CA PHE A 125 -6.94 9.85 -14.07
C PHE A 125 -6.69 9.92 -15.58
N GLU A 126 -7.28 9.02 -16.38
CA GLU A 126 -7.04 8.96 -17.82
C GLU A 126 -7.63 10.15 -18.58
N LYS A 127 -8.78 10.66 -18.12
CA LYS A 127 -9.34 11.91 -18.65
C LYS A 127 -8.42 13.09 -18.35
N MET A 128 -7.91 13.17 -17.11
CA MET A 128 -6.98 14.22 -16.71
C MET A 128 -5.65 14.12 -17.46
N SER A 129 -5.06 12.93 -17.56
CA SER A 129 -3.78 12.72 -18.24
C SER A 129 -3.85 13.07 -19.72
N SER A 130 -4.95 12.69 -20.39
CA SER A 130 -5.22 13.07 -21.78
C SER A 130 -5.34 14.58 -21.94
N ALA A 131 -6.16 15.24 -21.12
CA ALA A 131 -6.38 16.69 -21.18
C ALA A 131 -5.09 17.50 -20.94
N LEU A 132 -4.22 17.00 -20.07
CA LEU A 132 -2.95 17.64 -19.72
C LEU A 132 -1.77 17.14 -20.57
N SER A 133 -1.99 16.21 -21.51
CA SER A 133 -0.92 15.58 -22.29
C SER A 133 0.20 15.00 -21.42
N LEU A 134 -0.16 14.40 -20.29
CA LEU A 134 0.81 13.77 -19.39
C LEU A 134 1.43 12.53 -20.06
N PRO A 135 2.71 12.25 -19.80
CA PRO A 135 3.31 11.00 -20.24
C PRO A 135 2.61 9.81 -19.58
N ALA A 136 2.67 8.66 -20.25
CA ALA A 136 2.24 7.40 -19.66
C ALA A 136 3.02 7.14 -18.36
N LEU A 137 2.33 6.76 -17.30
CA LEU A 137 2.96 6.41 -16.04
C LEU A 137 3.75 5.12 -16.20
N THR A 138 4.98 5.09 -15.68
CA THR A 138 5.82 3.90 -15.60
C THR A 138 6.62 3.92 -14.31
N GLY A 139 7.04 2.76 -13.83
CA GLY A 139 7.84 2.65 -12.61
C GLY A 139 6.98 2.62 -11.35
N LEU A 140 7.43 3.27 -10.28
CA LEU A 140 6.69 3.35 -9.02
C LEU A 140 5.77 4.58 -9.01
N VAL A 141 4.49 4.36 -8.78
CA VAL A 141 3.46 5.40 -8.70
C VAL A 141 2.88 5.47 -7.30
N LEU A 142 2.82 6.68 -6.74
CA LEU A 142 2.12 6.98 -5.49
C LEU A 142 0.77 7.62 -5.81
N ASP A 143 -0.31 7.01 -5.36
CA ASP A 143 -1.66 7.57 -5.37
C ASP A 143 -2.02 8.02 -3.96
N ALA A 144 -1.78 9.30 -3.67
CA ALA A 144 -2.00 9.90 -2.36
C ALA A 144 -3.45 10.41 -2.24
N GLY A 145 -4.28 9.66 -1.50
CA GLY A 145 -5.73 9.83 -1.49
C GLY A 145 -6.42 8.93 -2.51
N CYS A 146 -6.04 7.65 -2.55
CA CYS A 146 -6.53 6.71 -3.56
C CYS A 146 -8.03 6.38 -3.44
N GLY A 147 -8.68 6.80 -2.34
CA GLY A 147 -10.12 6.66 -2.14
C GLY A 147 -10.57 5.21 -2.19
N GLU A 148 -11.44 4.89 -3.14
CA GLU A 148 -11.91 3.52 -3.39
C GLU A 148 -11.02 2.74 -4.37
N GLY A 149 -9.98 3.34 -4.95
CA GLY A 149 -8.93 2.62 -5.67
C GLY A 149 -9.22 2.25 -7.12
N ILE A 150 -10.14 2.94 -7.82
CA ILE A 150 -10.38 2.70 -9.27
C ILE A 150 -9.16 3.10 -10.10
N ASP A 151 -8.68 4.34 -9.91
CA ASP A 151 -7.51 4.83 -10.65
C ASP A 151 -6.26 4.01 -10.27
N LEU A 152 -6.07 3.73 -8.98
CA LEU A 152 -5.03 2.83 -8.47
C LEU A 152 -5.03 1.46 -9.16
N ALA A 153 -6.20 0.80 -9.24
CA ALA A 153 -6.35 -0.49 -9.89
C ALA A 153 -6.14 -0.42 -11.42
N ASN A 154 -6.57 0.67 -12.07
CA ASN A 154 -6.32 0.88 -13.49
C ASN A 154 -4.83 1.04 -13.79
N GLN A 155 -4.08 1.75 -12.93
CA GLN A 155 -2.63 1.85 -13.06
C GLN A 155 -1.93 0.51 -12.77
N ALA A 156 -2.38 -0.23 -11.75
CA ALA A 156 -1.81 -1.52 -11.37
C ALA A 156 -1.94 -2.62 -12.44
N ARG A 157 -2.85 -2.47 -13.41
CA ARG A 157 -3.01 -3.39 -14.55
C ARG A 157 -1.86 -3.32 -15.55
N ASP A 158 -1.14 -2.19 -15.61
CA ASP A 158 0.01 -2.06 -16.47
C ASP A 158 1.22 -2.74 -15.82
N PRO A 159 1.82 -3.79 -16.43
CA PRO A 159 2.98 -4.48 -15.86
C PRO A 159 4.22 -3.58 -15.74
N SER A 160 4.21 -2.42 -16.40
CA SER A 160 5.25 -1.40 -16.29
C SER A 160 5.07 -0.48 -15.08
N VAL A 161 4.00 -0.65 -14.29
CA VAL A 161 3.66 0.18 -13.14
C VAL A 161 3.57 -0.66 -11.86
N GLU A 162 4.20 -0.18 -10.81
CA GLU A 162 3.96 -0.62 -9.44
C GLU A 162 3.31 0.52 -8.66
N VAL A 163 2.23 0.24 -7.94
CA VAL A 163 1.47 1.28 -7.24
C VAL A 163 1.63 1.19 -5.71
N ILE A 164 1.61 2.36 -5.07
CA ILE A 164 1.39 2.53 -3.64
C ILE A 164 0.16 3.43 -3.49
N GLY A 165 -0.92 2.89 -2.92
CA GLY A 165 -2.10 3.68 -2.54
C GLY A 165 -1.99 4.14 -1.08
N VAL A 166 -2.34 5.40 -0.82
CA VAL A 166 -2.47 5.94 0.53
C VAL A 166 -3.89 6.47 0.71
N GLU A 167 -4.53 6.06 1.80
CA GLU A 167 -5.88 6.48 2.13
C GLU A 167 -6.02 6.59 3.66
N LEU A 168 -6.76 7.60 4.13
CA LEU A 168 -6.95 7.85 5.57
C LEU A 168 -8.14 7.07 6.14
N SER A 169 -9.10 6.73 5.30
CA SER A 169 -10.28 5.97 5.67
C SER A 169 -10.02 4.46 5.66
N GLU A 170 -10.47 3.78 6.71
CA GLU A 170 -10.37 2.32 6.78
C GLU A 170 -11.14 1.65 5.63
N GLY A 171 -12.37 2.11 5.37
CA GLY A 171 -13.18 1.61 4.26
C GLY A 171 -12.52 1.79 2.88
N GLY A 172 -11.93 2.96 2.60
CA GLY A 172 -11.23 3.19 1.33
C GLY A 172 -9.98 2.33 1.19
N CYS A 173 -9.20 2.16 2.27
CA CYS A 173 -8.06 1.25 2.30
C CYS A 173 -8.46 -0.19 1.96
N HIS A 174 -9.49 -0.74 2.61
CA HIS A 174 -9.94 -2.11 2.36
C HIS A 174 -10.53 -2.30 0.95
N THR A 175 -11.38 -1.36 0.50
CA THR A 175 -11.94 -1.39 -0.87
C THR A 175 -10.85 -1.32 -1.93
N SER A 176 -9.87 -0.42 -1.75
CA SER A 176 -8.74 -0.26 -2.67
C SER A 176 -7.87 -1.51 -2.71
N PHE A 177 -7.54 -2.08 -1.54
CA PHE A 177 -6.75 -3.31 -1.45
C PHE A 177 -7.44 -4.46 -2.19
N ALA A 178 -8.73 -4.68 -1.95
CA ALA A 178 -9.49 -5.77 -2.60
C ALA A 178 -9.57 -5.64 -4.13
N ARG A 179 -9.48 -4.41 -4.67
CA ARG A 179 -9.47 -4.15 -6.12
C ARG A 179 -8.11 -4.42 -6.77
N VAL A 180 -7.01 -4.15 -6.06
CA VAL A 180 -5.63 -4.30 -6.57
C VAL A 180 -5.07 -5.69 -6.31
N ALA A 181 -5.48 -6.35 -5.24
CA ALA A 181 -4.95 -7.63 -4.78
C ALA A 181 -5.42 -8.85 -5.61
N LYS A 182 -5.76 -8.66 -6.89
CA LYS A 182 -6.14 -9.74 -7.82
C LYS A 182 -4.92 -10.35 -8.50
#